data_AF-C5MC26-F1
#
_entry.id   AF-C5MC26-F1
#
_cell.length_a   1.000
_cell.length_b   1.000
_cell.length_c   1.000
_cell.angle_alpha   90.00
_cell.angle_beta   90.00
_cell.angle_gamma   90.00
#
_symmetry.space_group_name_H-M   'P 1'
#
loop_
_entity.id
_entity.type
_entity.pdbx_description
1 polymer ?
#
loop_
_entity_poly.entity_id
_entity_poly.type
_entity_poly.pdbx_seq_one_letter_code
_entity_poly.pdbx_strand_id
1 'polypeptide(L)'
;MDNYLKCMKFTENKNAPNCRILAKQYLKCRMDNQLMEQSDWESLGLVNLPGEKHVDIGKKYNQDKDKQSSSSSSTNNTTTTTTTTK
;
A
#
# COMPACT_ATOMS: atom_id res chain seq x y z
N MET A 1 -8.52 10.35 9.80
CA MET A 1 -7.79 10.06 8.53
C MET A 1 -7.08 11.34 8.11
N ASP A 2 -6.26 11.92 9.00
CA ASP A 2 -5.89 13.34 8.89
C ASP A 2 -4.40 13.50 8.57
N ASN A 3 -3.64 12.41 8.66
CA ASN A 3 -2.20 12.38 8.45
C ASN A 3 -1.85 12.82 7.02
N TYR A 4 -2.66 12.43 6.03
CA TYR A 4 -2.49 12.91 4.66
C TYR A 4 -2.65 14.43 4.57
N LEU A 5 -3.71 14.99 5.16
CA LEU A 5 -3.97 16.43 5.14
C LEU A 5 -2.88 17.22 5.87
N LYS A 6 -2.37 16.68 7.00
CA LYS A 6 -1.21 17.24 7.71
C LYS A 6 0.05 17.19 6.85
N CYS A 7 0.29 16.09 6.13
CA CYS A 7 1.43 15.95 5.23
C CYS A 7 1.37 16.95 4.07
N MET A 8 0.19 17.12 3.46
CA MET A 8 -0.04 18.12 2.41
C MET A 8 0.23 19.53 2.93
N LYS A 9 -0.26 19.86 4.13
CA LYS A 9 0.02 21.17 4.75
C LYS A 9 1.52 21.38 5.00
N PHE A 10 2.21 20.37 5.52
CA PHE A 10 3.64 20.43 5.80
C PHE A 10 4.48 20.59 4.52
N THR A 11 4.02 20.00 3.42
CA THR A 11 4.70 20.05 2.12
C THR A 11 4.23 21.21 1.24
N GLU A 12 3.49 22.17 1.82
CA GLU A 12 2.95 23.34 1.11
C GLU A 12 2.09 22.95 -0.10
N ASN A 13 1.34 21.87 0.04
CA ASN A 13 0.51 21.25 -1.00
C ASN A 13 1.28 20.77 -2.24
N LYS A 14 2.60 20.57 -2.12
CA LYS A 14 3.41 19.97 -3.19
C LYS A 14 3.17 18.46 -3.25
N ASN A 15 3.30 17.89 -4.44
CA ASN A 15 3.22 16.44 -4.65
C ASN A 15 4.48 15.73 -4.12
N ALA A 16 4.56 15.58 -2.80
CA ALA A 16 5.75 15.08 -2.14
C ALA A 16 5.71 13.55 -1.96
N PRO A 17 6.83 12.85 -2.19
CA PRO A 17 6.88 11.38 -2.15
C PRO A 17 6.53 10.80 -0.78
N ASN A 18 6.85 11.51 0.30
CA ASN A 18 6.55 11.11 1.68
C ASN A 18 5.03 11.12 1.99
N CYS A 19 4.21 11.85 1.22
CA CYS A 19 2.76 11.85 1.43
C CYS A 19 2.03 10.74 0.67
N ARG A 20 2.69 10.06 -0.29
CA ARG A 20 2.00 9.14 -1.22
C ARG A 20 1.35 7.93 -0.57
N ILE A 21 1.98 7.34 0.46
CA ILE A 21 1.41 6.21 1.22
C ILE A 21 0.12 6.66 1.93
N LEU A 22 0.17 7.85 2.52
CA LEU A 22 -0.98 8.45 3.21
C LEU A 22 -2.09 8.82 2.21
N ALA A 23 -1.71 9.27 1.00
CA ALA A 23 -2.63 9.63 -0.07
C ALA A 23 -3.47 8.42 -0.50
N LYS A 24 -2.85 7.25 -0.70
CA LYS A 24 -3.59 6.04 -1.10
C LYS A 24 -4.63 5.62 -0.06
N GLN A 25 -4.27 5.62 1.22
CA GLN A 25 -5.20 5.33 2.31
C GLN A 25 -6.35 6.35 2.39
N TYR A 26 -6.03 7.64 2.22
CA TYR A 26 -7.00 8.72 2.24
C TYR A 26 -7.99 8.64 1.07
N LEU A 27 -7.49 8.42 -0.14
CA LEU A 27 -8.33 8.30 -1.34
C LEU A 27 -9.21 7.05 -1.28
N LYS A 28 -8.67 5.92 -0.82
CA LYS A 28 -9.46 4.70 -0.61
C LYS A 28 -10.64 4.96 0.33
N CYS A 29 -10.39 5.61 1.48
CA CYS A 29 -11.45 5.97 2.42
C CYS A 29 -12.54 6.83 1.77
N ARG A 30 -12.17 7.81 0.93
CA ARG A 30 -13.13 8.64 0.23
C ARG A 30 -13.97 7.87 -0.78
N MET A 31 -13.33 6.97 -1.54
CA MET A 31 -14.03 6.10 -2.50
C MET A 31 -14.99 5.13 -1.79
N ASP A 32 -14.54 4.49 -0.71
CA ASP A 32 -15.36 3.57 0.09
C ASP A 32 -16.60 4.25 0.67
N ASN A 33 -16.50 5.54 1.00
CA ASN A 33 -17.61 6.35 1.55
C ASN A 33 -18.36 7.16 0.47
N GLN A 34 -18.12 6.90 -0.82
CA GLN A 34 -18.79 7.58 -1.93
C GLN A 34 -18.62 9.12 -1.90
N LEU A 35 -17.51 9.60 -1.32
CA LEU A 35 -17.09 11.02 -1.27
C LEU A 35 -16.22 11.39 -2.49
N MET A 36 -16.01 10.44 -3.38
CA MET A 36 -15.25 10.55 -4.64
C MET A 36 -15.61 9.37 -5.55
N GLU A 37 -15.52 9.57 -6.87
CA GLU A 37 -15.59 8.49 -7.84
C GLU A 37 -14.45 7.49 -7.62
N GLN A 38 -14.71 6.21 -7.93
CA GLN A 38 -13.69 5.18 -7.88
C GLN A 38 -12.68 5.37 -9.02
N SER A 39 -11.40 5.12 -8.75
CA SER A 39 -10.34 5.24 -9.74
C SER A 39 -9.27 4.19 -9.49
N ASP A 40 -8.64 3.72 -10.57
CA ASP A 40 -7.56 2.74 -10.49
C ASP A 40 -6.27 3.37 -9.95
N TRP A 41 -5.52 2.63 -9.15
CA TRP A 41 -4.30 3.13 -8.51
C TRP A 41 -3.20 3.47 -9.51
N GLU A 42 -3.16 2.76 -10.63
CA GLU A 42 -2.28 2.99 -11.78
C GLU A 42 -2.49 4.38 -12.37
N SER A 43 -3.75 4.76 -12.60
CA SER A 43 -4.10 6.07 -13.15
C SER A 43 -3.75 7.23 -12.21
N LEU A 44 -3.80 6.95 -10.90
CA LEU A 44 -3.43 7.90 -9.84
C LEU A 44 -1.93 7.91 -9.55
N GLY A 45 -1.14 7.04 -10.20
CA GLY A 45 0.30 6.91 -9.94
C GLY A 45 0.63 6.43 -8.52
N LEU A 46 -0.28 5.66 -7.90
CA LEU A 46 -0.16 5.12 -6.53
C LEU A 46 0.13 3.61 -6.54
N VAL A 47 1.04 3.21 -7.42
CA VAL A 47 1.58 1.86 -7.54
C VAL A 47 3.04 1.83 -7.07
N ASN A 48 3.52 0.66 -6.61
CA ASN A 48 4.90 0.46 -6.17
C ASN A 48 5.36 1.43 -5.05
N LEU A 49 4.52 1.66 -4.04
CA LEU A 49 4.88 2.55 -2.94
C LEU A 49 5.89 1.90 -1.99
N PRO A 50 6.85 2.68 -1.44
CA PRO A 50 7.81 2.17 -0.48
C PRO A 50 7.09 1.70 0.80
N GLY A 51 7.35 0.47 1.23
CA GLY A 51 6.74 -0.10 2.44
C GLY A 51 5.39 -0.78 2.22
N GLU A 52 4.84 -0.76 1.01
CA GLU A 52 3.81 -1.74 0.63
C GLU A 52 4.53 -3.08 0.41
N LYS A 53 4.07 -4.14 1.10
CA LYS A 53 4.52 -5.50 0.76
C LYS A 53 4.07 -5.75 -0.67
N HIS A 54 5.03 -5.80 -1.58
CA HIS A 54 4.80 -6.15 -2.97
C HIS A 54 4.17 -7.55 -2.96
N VAL A 55 2.87 -7.61 -3.19
CA VAL A 55 2.27 -8.85 -3.68
C VAL A 55 2.70 -8.89 -5.13
N ASP A 56 3.55 -9.85 -5.50
CA ASP A 56 3.96 -10.07 -6.89
C ASP A 56 2.71 -10.27 -7.75
N ILE A 57 2.18 -9.19 -8.33
CA ILE A 57 1.14 -9.24 -9.36
C ILE A 57 1.86 -9.58 -10.68
N GLY A 58 2.39 -10.79 -10.74
CA GLY A 58 2.85 -11.43 -11.94
C GLY A 58 1.66 -11.91 -12.77
N LYS A 59 1.10 -10.98 -13.57
CA LYS A 59 0.24 -11.24 -14.75
C LYS A 59 -1.19 -11.77 -14.53
N LYS A 60 -2.11 -11.05 -15.19
CA LYS A 60 -3.53 -11.32 -15.53
C LYS A 60 -4.60 -10.97 -14.48
N TYR A 61 -5.30 -9.86 -14.74
CA TYR A 61 -6.75 -9.77 -14.61
C TYR A 61 -7.26 -9.59 -16.06
N ASN A 62 -7.73 -10.61 -16.76
CA ASN A 62 -9.10 -11.12 -16.70
C ASN A 62 -9.49 -12.00 -15.50
N GLN A 63 -10.59 -11.55 -14.90
CA GLN A 63 -11.76 -12.28 -14.40
C GLN A 63 -11.68 -13.20 -13.17
N ASP A 64 -12.72 -13.03 -12.34
CA ASP A 64 -13.34 -14.01 -11.44
C ASP A 64 -12.49 -14.44 -10.24
N LYS A 65 -13.00 -14.73 -9.05
CA LYS A 65 -14.25 -14.54 -8.31
C LYS A 65 -13.88 -15.12 -6.94
N ASP A 66 -14.58 -14.68 -5.90
CA ASP A 66 -14.63 -15.31 -4.59
C ASP A 66 -13.41 -15.19 -3.65
N LYS A 67 -13.79 -15.06 -2.38
CA LYS A 67 -13.07 -15.49 -1.17
C LYS A 67 -12.01 -14.50 -0.66
N GLN A 68 -12.40 -13.55 0.18
CA GLN A 68 -12.68 -13.69 1.62
C GLN A 68 -11.43 -13.78 2.49
N SER A 69 -11.53 -13.02 3.59
CA SER A 69 -10.90 -13.17 4.88
C SER A 69 -9.54 -12.48 5.06
N SER A 70 -9.45 -11.54 5.99
CA SER A 70 -9.40 -11.71 7.46
C SER A 70 -8.00 -12.09 7.93
N SER A 71 -7.50 -11.30 8.89
CA SER A 71 -6.58 -11.74 9.95
C SER A 71 -5.14 -12.06 9.50
N SER A 72 -4.08 -11.99 10.29
CA SER A 72 -3.71 -11.39 11.57
C SER A 72 -2.23 -11.78 11.74
N SER A 73 -1.47 -10.97 12.47
CA SER A 73 -0.35 -11.39 13.34
C SER A 73 1.01 -11.82 12.79
N SER A 74 2.01 -11.22 13.44
CA SER A 74 3.44 -11.50 13.59
C SER A 74 3.86 -12.96 13.76
N THR A 75 5.08 -13.30 13.32
CA THR A 75 6.09 -13.98 14.17
C THR A 75 7.46 -14.01 13.47
N ASN A 76 8.51 -13.75 14.25
CA ASN A 76 9.92 -13.84 13.88
C ASN A 76 10.34 -15.32 13.76
N ASN A 77 11.37 -15.62 12.97
CA ASN A 77 12.30 -16.70 13.32
C ASN A 77 13.71 -16.46 12.73
N THR A 78 14.66 -16.37 13.65
CA THR A 78 16.11 -16.49 13.49
C THR A 78 16.46 -17.94 13.20
N THR A 79 17.41 -18.21 12.30
CA THR A 79 18.14 -19.49 12.29
C THR A 79 19.59 -19.27 11.91
N THR A 80 20.45 -19.51 12.91
CA THR A 80 21.91 -19.62 12.84
C THR A 80 22.28 -21.08 12.58
N THR A 81 23.15 -21.37 11.61
CA THR A 81 24.12 -22.51 11.67
C THR A 81 25.18 -22.39 10.56
N THR A 82 26.39 -21.88 10.83
CA THR A 82 27.67 -22.57 11.13
C THR A 82 28.28 -23.47 10.04
N THR A 83 29.59 -23.22 9.79
CA THR A 83 30.69 -24.16 9.42
C THR A 83 30.95 -24.48 7.93
N THR A 84 32.12 -24.09 7.40
CA THR A 84 33.34 -24.95 7.33
C THR A 84 34.42 -24.36 6.41
N THR A 85 35.62 -24.30 6.97
CA THR A 85 36.95 -23.98 6.45
C THR A 85 37.35 -24.67 5.14
N LYS A 86 38.14 -23.97 4.32
CA LYS A 86 39.24 -24.58 3.58
C LYS A 86 40.44 -23.63 3.54
#